data_AF-A0A1G0LE01-F1
#
_entry.id   AF-A0A1G0LE01-F1
#
_cell.length_a   1.000
_cell.length_b   1.000
_cell.length_c   1.000
_cell.angle_alpha   90.00
_cell.angle_beta   90.00
_cell.angle_gamma   90.00
#
_symmetry.space_group_name_H-M   'P 1'
#
loop_
_entity.id
_entity.type
_entity.pdbx_description
1 polymer ?
#
loop_
_entity_poly.entity_id
_entity_poly.type
_entity_poly.pdbx_seq_one_letter_code
_entity_poly.pdbx_strand_id
1 'polypeptide(L)'
;MVMLEPGQEIQPDDIPLGGEPRTVVQADDAASFITEDVMGQSYHVARDRVIASFERRYLTWLVNRAGGNMSKAARLAGVDRTTLYRLMERHGLQRETITVMPQ
;
A
#
# COMPACT_ATOMS: atom_id res chain seq x y z
N MET A 1 -15.17 -2.44 -47.26
CA MET A 1 -14.96 -3.90 -47.24
C MET A 1 -13.68 -4.11 -46.46
N VAL A 2 -13.78 -4.43 -45.17
CA VAL A 2 -12.62 -4.59 -44.28
C VAL A 2 -12.36 -6.09 -44.17
N MET A 3 -11.24 -6.56 -44.73
CA MET A 3 -10.76 -7.93 -44.51
C MET A 3 -10.03 -7.92 -43.16
N LEU A 4 -10.55 -8.66 -42.18
CA LEU A 4 -9.76 -9.13 -41.05
C LEU A 4 -9.57 -10.64 -41.25
N GLU A 5 -8.32 -11.05 -41.39
CA GLU A 5 -7.92 -12.46 -41.42
C GLU A 5 -8.31 -13.11 -40.07
N PRO A 6 -9.21 -14.10 -40.03
CA PRO A 6 -9.54 -14.81 -38.80
C PRO A 6 -8.50 -15.90 -38.56
N GLY A 7 -7.80 -15.86 -37.43
CA GLY A 7 -6.90 -16.96 -37.07
C GLY A 7 -5.79 -16.66 -36.07
N GLN A 8 -5.63 -15.43 -35.60
CA GLN A 8 -4.66 -15.18 -34.55
C GLN A 8 -5.27 -15.56 -33.19
N GLU A 9 -4.84 -16.71 -32.69
CA GLU A 9 -5.12 -17.16 -31.33
C GLU A 9 -4.60 -16.09 -30.36
N ILE A 10 -5.51 -15.45 -29.63
CA ILE A 10 -5.16 -14.45 -28.63
C ILE A 10 -4.47 -15.20 -27.49
N GLN A 11 -3.15 -15.08 -27.41
CA GLN A 11 -2.40 -15.62 -26.28
C GLN A 11 -2.64 -14.75 -25.04
N PRO A 12 -2.59 -15.31 -23.83
CA PRO A 12 -2.82 -14.56 -22.59
C PRO A 12 -1.85 -13.38 -22.39
N ASP A 13 -0.73 -13.33 -23.11
CA ASP A 13 0.24 -12.23 -23.12
C ASP A 13 -0.14 -11.05 -24.05
N ASP A 14 -1.11 -11.22 -24.97
CA ASP A 14 -1.53 -10.19 -25.94
C ASP A 14 -2.55 -9.19 -25.39
N ILE A 15 -2.83 -9.20 -24.08
CA ILE A 15 -3.71 -8.21 -23.45
C ILE A 15 -2.85 -7.02 -23.01
N PRO A 16 -2.92 -5.85 -23.69
CA PRO A 16 -2.32 -4.64 -23.16
C PRO A 16 -3.10 -4.23 -21.90
N LEU A 17 -2.57 -4.59 -20.72
CA LEU A 17 -3.00 -4.00 -19.45
C LEU A 17 -2.68 -2.50 -19.53
N GLY A 18 -3.69 -1.73 -19.93
CA GLY A 18 -3.65 -0.28 -19.97
C GLY A 18 -3.02 0.27 -18.69
N GLY A 19 -2.00 1.10 -18.88
CA GLY A 19 -1.13 1.59 -17.84
C GLY A 19 -1.88 2.33 -16.75
N GLU A 20 -1.86 1.75 -15.57
CA GLU A 20 -1.45 2.46 -14.37
C GLU A 20 -0.35 1.60 -13.73
N PRO A 21 0.65 2.18 -13.05
CA PRO A 21 1.56 1.39 -12.23
C PRO A 21 0.70 0.70 -11.19
N ARG A 22 0.31 -0.55 -11.48
CA ARG A 22 -0.23 -1.46 -10.51
C ARG A 22 0.92 -1.62 -9.54
N THR A 23 0.84 -0.88 -8.43
CA THR A 23 1.60 -1.22 -7.25
C THR A 23 1.13 -2.61 -6.95
N VAL A 24 1.88 -3.60 -7.44
CA VAL A 24 1.75 -4.98 -7.07
C VAL A 24 2.11 -5.00 -5.60
N VAL A 25 1.13 -4.67 -4.76
CA VAL A 25 1.10 -5.12 -3.37
C VAL A 25 1.05 -6.62 -3.49
N GLN A 26 2.23 -7.22 -3.47
CA GLN A 26 2.41 -8.66 -3.48
C GLN A 26 1.47 -9.22 -2.42
N ALA A 27 0.58 -10.13 -2.79
CA ALA A 27 -0.45 -10.65 -1.88
C ALA A 27 0.17 -11.29 -0.62
N ASP A 28 1.46 -11.64 -0.67
CA ASP A 28 2.29 -12.09 0.45
C ASP A 28 2.45 -11.08 1.60
N ASP A 29 2.30 -9.77 1.37
CA ASP A 29 2.47 -8.77 2.44
C ASP A 29 1.34 -8.77 3.49
N ALA A 30 0.12 -9.21 3.09
CA ALA A 30 -1.02 -9.29 4.00
C ALA A 30 -0.94 -10.50 4.94
N ALA A 31 -0.36 -11.62 4.47
CA ALA A 31 -0.12 -12.79 5.31
C ALA A 31 0.99 -12.55 6.35
N SER A 32 1.88 -11.59 6.10
CA SER A 32 3.01 -11.27 6.97
C SER A 32 2.62 -10.66 8.34
N PHE A 33 1.38 -10.20 8.54
CA PHE A 33 0.98 -9.56 9.81
C PHE A 33 0.62 -10.53 10.94
N ILE A 34 0.17 -11.74 10.59
CA ILE A 34 -0.35 -12.72 11.54
C ILE A 34 0.65 -13.88 11.60
N THR A 35 1.70 -13.72 12.39
CA THR A 35 2.70 -14.78 12.59
C THR A 35 2.36 -15.63 13.82
N GLU A 36 2.90 -16.85 13.89
CA GLU A 36 2.75 -17.74 15.05
C GLU A 36 3.21 -17.05 16.36
N ASP A 37 4.25 -16.22 16.28
CA ASP A 37 4.74 -15.38 17.39
C ASP A 37 3.67 -14.39 17.89
N VAL A 38 2.92 -13.77 16.98
CA VAL A 38 1.83 -12.84 17.33
C VAL A 38 0.64 -13.60 17.91
N MET A 39 0.32 -14.78 17.38
CA MET A 39 -0.80 -15.60 17.84
C MET A 39 -0.57 -16.22 19.23
N GLY A 40 0.68 -16.42 19.64
CA GLY A 40 1.05 -16.87 20.99
C GLY A 40 0.95 -15.79 22.08
N GLN A 41 0.66 -14.53 21.73
CA GLN A 41 0.58 -13.42 22.67
C GLN A 41 -0.85 -13.22 23.21
N SER A 42 -0.98 -12.43 24.28
CA SER A 42 -2.31 -12.03 24.76
C SER A 42 -3.03 -11.17 23.71
N TYR A 43 -4.36 -11.26 23.67
CA TYR A 43 -5.19 -10.62 22.64
C TYR A 43 -4.85 -9.13 22.43
N HIS A 44 -4.67 -8.37 23.51
CA HIS A 44 -4.35 -6.95 23.41
C HIS A 44 -2.98 -6.69 22.77
N VAL A 45 -1.96 -7.47 23.14
CA VAL A 45 -0.61 -7.31 22.59
C VAL A 45 -0.60 -7.75 21.12
N ALA A 46 -1.22 -8.88 20.81
CA ALA A 46 -1.33 -9.38 19.44
C ALA A 46 -2.04 -8.37 18.53
N ARG A 47 -3.21 -7.87 18.97
CA ARG A 47 -3.99 -6.87 18.24
C ARG A 47 -3.18 -5.59 18.01
N ASP A 48 -2.54 -5.07 19.04
CA ASP A 48 -1.78 -3.82 18.94
C ASP A 48 -0.59 -3.96 17.98
N ARG A 49 0.08 -5.13 17.95
CA ARG A 49 1.13 -5.41 16.94
C ARG A 49 0.58 -5.41 15.52
N VAL A 50 -0.53 -6.12 15.28
CA VAL A 50 -1.15 -6.20 13.94
C VAL A 50 -1.56 -4.80 13.47
N ILE A 51 -2.21 -4.03 14.34
CA ILE A 51 -2.62 -2.65 14.05
C ILE A 51 -1.39 -1.79 13.73
N ALA A 52 -0.32 -1.85 14.53
CA ALA A 52 0.87 -1.04 14.29
C ALA A 52 1.56 -1.36 12.97
N SER A 53 1.69 -2.64 12.63
CA SER A 53 2.25 -3.06 11.35
C SER A 53 1.37 -2.61 10.17
N PHE A 54 0.05 -2.76 10.28
CA PHE A 54 -0.89 -2.27 9.27
C PHE A 54 -0.76 -0.76 9.06
N GLU A 55 -0.80 0.03 10.13
CA GLU A 55 -0.77 1.49 10.07
C GLU A 55 0.53 1.98 9.44
N ARG A 56 1.67 1.34 9.73
CA ARG A 56 2.95 1.67 9.12
C ARG A 56 2.94 1.49 7.60
N ARG A 57 2.48 0.34 7.11
CA ARG A 57 2.38 0.05 5.67
C ARG A 57 1.37 0.96 4.99
N TYR A 58 0.20 1.18 5.60
CA TYR A 58 -0.83 2.06 5.08
C TYR A 58 -0.34 3.50 4.91
N LEU A 59 0.30 4.07 5.94
CA LEU A 59 0.86 5.42 5.88
C LEU A 59 1.96 5.54 4.82
N THR A 60 2.81 4.53 4.70
CA THR A 60 3.87 4.49 3.67
C THR A 60 3.27 4.49 2.27
N TRP A 61 2.31 3.61 2.01
CA TRP A 61 1.59 3.56 0.74
C TRP A 61 0.86 4.88 0.43
N LEU A 62 0.20 5.46 1.44
CA LEU A 62 -0.58 6.69 1.31
C LEU A 62 0.31 7.88 0.91
N VAL A 63 1.45 8.04 1.58
CA VAL A 63 2.42 9.12 1.29
C VAL A 63 3.05 8.95 -0.08
N ASN A 64 3.40 7.72 -0.46
CA ASN A 64 3.92 7.42 -1.81
C ASN A 64 2.88 7.72 -2.89
N ARG A 65 1.61 7.31 -2.70
CA ARG A 65 0.50 7.63 -3.60
C ARG A 65 0.25 9.13 -3.71
N ALA A 66 0.53 9.88 -2.63
CA ALA A 66 0.45 11.32 -2.61
C ALA A 66 1.70 12.04 -3.18
N GLY A 67 2.74 11.30 -3.58
CA GLY A 67 4.00 11.86 -4.07
C GLY A 67 4.73 12.69 -3.01
N GLY A 68 4.69 12.26 -1.75
CA GLY A 68 5.29 13.00 -0.63
C GLY A 68 4.50 14.24 -0.17
N ASN A 69 3.37 14.55 -0.81
CA ASN A 69 2.53 15.69 -0.42
C ASN A 69 1.60 15.31 0.74
N MET A 70 1.99 15.68 1.96
CA MET A 70 1.22 15.41 3.19
C MET A 70 -0.21 15.95 3.16
N SER A 71 -0.42 17.09 2.48
CA SER A 71 -1.75 17.68 2.30
C SER A 71 -2.66 16.80 1.46
N LYS A 72 -2.09 16.25 0.38
CA LYS A 72 -2.78 15.33 -0.53
C LYS A 72 -3.01 13.99 0.17
N ALA A 73 -2.02 13.48 0.91
CA ALA A 73 -2.13 12.27 1.72
C ALA A 73 -3.27 12.36 2.75
N ALA A 74 -3.34 13.47 3.50
CA ALA A 74 -4.40 13.70 4.48
C ALA A 74 -5.80 13.69 3.84
N ARG A 75 -5.95 14.38 2.69
CA ARG A 75 -7.19 14.37 1.91
C ARG A 75 -7.55 12.96 1.40
N LEU A 76 -6.58 12.21 0.90
CA LEU A 76 -6.77 10.83 0.43
C LEU A 76 -7.22 9.90 1.57
N ALA A 77 -6.71 10.12 2.79
CA ALA A 77 -7.10 9.37 3.99
C ALA A 77 -8.39 9.89 4.66
N GLY A 78 -8.98 10.99 4.18
CA GLY A 78 -10.18 11.58 4.78
C GLY A 78 -9.97 12.16 6.18
N VAL A 79 -8.73 12.53 6.51
CA VAL A 79 -8.35 13.12 7.81
C VAL A 79 -7.73 14.50 7.62
N ASP A 80 -7.68 15.29 8.69
CA ASP A 80 -6.90 16.52 8.69
C ASP A 80 -5.38 16.22 8.77
N ARG A 81 -4.56 17.23 8.44
CA ARG A 81 -3.09 17.08 8.46
C ARG A 81 -2.55 16.77 9.85
N THR A 82 -3.10 17.38 10.90
CA THR A 82 -2.63 17.17 12.27
C THR A 82 -2.87 15.74 12.71
N THR A 83 -4.04 15.18 12.39
CA THR A 83 -4.37 13.77 12.62
C THR A 83 -3.43 12.84 11.86
N LEU A 84 -3.10 13.15 10.59
CA LEU A 84 -2.12 12.38 9.83
C LEU A 84 -0.74 12.39 10.52
N TYR A 85 -0.24 13.56 10.93
CA TYR A 85 1.05 13.67 11.62
C TYR A 85 1.07 12.91 12.95
N ARG A 86 -0.01 12.98 13.74
CA ARG A 86 -0.13 12.21 14.98
C ARG A 86 -0.10 10.70 14.74
N LEU A 87 -0.74 10.23 13.68
CA LEU A 87 -0.73 8.82 13.31
C LEU A 87 0.68 8.38 12.90
N MET A 88 1.40 9.20 12.14
CA MET A 88 2.78 8.94 11.75
C MET A 88 3.72 8.92 12.95
N GLU A 89 3.62 9.90 13.86
CA GLU A 89 4.45 9.99 15.07
C GLU A 89 4.27 8.78 15.98
N ARG A 90 3.02 8.31 16.17
CA ARG A 90 2.73 7.11 16.96
C ARG A 90 3.48 5.86 16.48
N HIS A 91 3.79 5.79 15.19
CA HIS A 91 4.47 4.64 14.57
C HIS A 91 5.95 4.88 14.26
N GLY A 92 6.52 5.98 14.76
CA GLY A 92 7.91 6.36 14.51
C GLY A 92 8.18 6.72 13.05
N LEU A 93 7.13 7.06 12.30
CA LEU A 93 7.22 7.40 10.90
C LEU A 93 7.46 8.89 10.73
N GLN A 94 8.63 9.27 10.24
CA GLN A 94 8.94 10.65 9.90
C GLN A 94 8.79 10.88 8.40
N ARG A 95 8.55 12.14 8.01
CA ARG A 95 8.47 12.55 6.59
C ARG A 95 9.70 12.09 5.81
N GLU A 96 10.88 12.26 6.38
CA GLU A 96 12.15 11.85 5.80
C GLU A 96 12.18 10.33 5.57
N THR A 97 11.78 9.55 6.57
CA THR A 97 11.81 8.08 6.52
C THR A 97 10.83 7.47 5.51
N ILE A 98 9.68 8.10 5.28
CA ILE A 98 8.66 7.56 4.37
C ILE A 98 8.88 7.95 2.91
N THR A 99 9.49 9.11 2.66
CA THR A 99 9.65 9.64 1.28
C THR A 99 10.87 9.05 0.58
N VAL A 100 11.84 8.49 1.32
CA VAL A 100 13.09 7.93 0.78
C VAL A 100 12.85 6.46 0.36
N MET A 101 12.11 6.25 -0.72
CA MET A 101 12.25 5.08 -1.59
C MET A 101 11.98 5.48 -3.05
N PRO A 102 12.92 6.18 -3.72
CA PRO A 102 12.98 6.15 -5.17
C PRO A 102 13.63 4.82 -5.60
N GLN A 103 12.90 3.99 -6.35
CA GLN A 103 13.48 3.00 -7.26
C GLN A 103 13.57 3.64 -8.63
#